data_AF-A0A0M0GC89-F1
#
_entry.id   AF-A0A0M0GC89-F1
#
_cell.length_a   1.000
_cell.length_b   1.000
_cell.length_c   1.000
_cell.angle_alpha   90.00
_cell.angle_beta   90.00
_cell.angle_gamma   90.00
#
_symmetry.space_group_name_H-M   'P 1'
#
loop_
_entity.id
_entity.type
_entity.pdbx_description
1 polymer ?
#
loop_
_entity_poly.entity_id
_entity_poly.type
_entity_poly.pdbx_seq_one_letter_code
_entity_poly.pdbx_strand_id
1 'polypeptide(L)'
;MSNKLEDVKEYLLNGESFSKDDIINDMLIETFRQMYGKVEHDTPLSADEISLHWGDQYITDLEGFLSHFYRFLMIKVGNTIDSFK
;
A
#
# COMPACT_ATOMS: atom_id res chain seq x y z
N MET A 1 18.69 0.65 -28.02
CA MET A 1 17.92 -0.42 -27.36
C MET A 1 17.19 0.25 -26.20
N SER A 2 15.85 0.20 -26.15
CA SER A 2 15.13 0.70 -24.96
C SER A 2 15.62 -0.07 -23.75
N ASN A 3 15.98 0.63 -22.68
CA ASN A 3 16.31 -0.03 -21.43
C ASN A 3 14.99 -0.45 -20.78
N LYS A 4 14.58 -1.70 -20.99
CA LYS A 4 13.31 -2.25 -20.48
C LYS A 4 13.12 -2.04 -18.97
N LEU A 5 14.21 -1.88 -18.21
CA LEU A 5 14.16 -1.56 -16.79
C LEU A 5 13.67 -0.13 -16.53
N GLU A 6 14.00 0.82 -17.40
CA GLU A 6 13.50 2.19 -17.30
C GLU A 6 12.01 2.29 -17.60
N ASP A 7 11.55 1.57 -18.63
CA ASP A 7 10.12 1.47 -18.96
C ASP A 7 9.31 0.91 -17.77
N VAL A 8 9.85 -0.10 -17.07
CA VAL A 8 9.24 -0.69 -15.86
C VAL A 8 9.23 0.30 -14.69
N LYS A 9 10.33 1.05 -14.49
CA LYS A 9 10.43 2.06 -13.44
C LYS A 9 9.40 3.17 -13.63
N GLU A 10 9.26 3.70 -14.85
CA GLU A 10 8.28 4.74 -15.15
C GLU A 10 6.84 4.23 -14.94
N TYR A 11 6.53 3.02 -15.43
CA TYR A 11 5.21 2.40 -15.25
C TYR A 11 4.83 2.22 -13.77
N LEU A 12 5.79 1.81 -12.93
CA LEU A 12 5.59 1.66 -11.49
C LEU A 12 5.41 3.02 -10.80
N LEU A 13 6.30 3.98 -11.06
CA LEU A 13 6.28 5.29 -10.40
C LEU A 13 5.10 6.16 -10.81
N ASN A 14 4.56 5.97 -12.01
CA ASN A 14 3.35 6.67 -12.48
C ASN A 14 2.05 6.08 -11.90
N GLY A 15 2.12 4.97 -11.15
CA GLY A 15 0.95 4.33 -10.57
C GLY A 15 0.04 3.63 -11.59
N GLU A 16 0.55 3.34 -12.78
CA GLU A 16 -0.22 2.64 -13.83
C GLU A 16 -0.39 1.13 -13.54
N SER A 17 0.47 0.60 -12.66
CA SER A 17 0.51 -0.81 -12.28
C SER A 17 -0.54 -1.20 -11.24
N PHE A 18 -0.88 -0.28 -10.31
CA PHE A 18 -1.75 -0.55 -9.18
C PHE A 18 -2.44 0.74 -8.71
N SER A 19 -3.70 0.66 -8.28
CA SER A 19 -4.37 1.75 -7.57
C SER A 19 -3.72 1.94 -6.20
N LYS A 20 -3.21 3.15 -5.93
CA LYS A 20 -2.65 3.52 -4.63
C LYS A 20 -3.67 3.29 -3.51
N ASP A 21 -4.92 3.65 -3.76
CA ASP A 21 -5.98 3.58 -2.76
C ASP A 21 -6.34 2.12 -2.44
N ASP A 22 -6.34 1.24 -3.45
CA ASP A 22 -6.56 -0.20 -3.27
C ASP A 22 -5.44 -0.81 -2.41
N ILE A 23 -4.18 -0.45 -2.69
CA ILE A 23 -3.03 -0.90 -1.91
C ILE A 23 -3.12 -0.43 -0.45
N ILE A 24 -3.48 0.84 -0.23
CA ILE A 24 -3.63 1.38 1.13
C ILE A 24 -4.76 0.67 1.87
N ASN A 25 -5.90 0.46 1.20
CA ASN A 25 -7.04 -0.24 1.77
C ASN A 25 -6.68 -1.68 2.15
N ASP A 26 -5.99 -2.42 1.28
CA ASP A 26 -5.53 -3.78 1.56
C ASP A 26 -4.56 -3.83 2.75
N MET A 27 -3.59 -2.90 2.80
CA MET A 27 -2.66 -2.80 3.92
C MET A 27 -3.37 -2.46 5.24
N LEU A 28 -4.41 -1.64 5.20
CA LEU A 28 -5.20 -1.27 6.37
C LEU A 28 -5.97 -2.48 6.91
N ILE A 29 -6.64 -3.23 6.02
CA ILE A 29 -7.33 -4.48 6.37
C ILE A 29 -6.36 -5.50 6.97
N GLU A 30 -5.20 -5.69 6.34
CA GLU A 30 -4.21 -6.64 6.83
C GLU A 30 -3.62 -6.23 8.18
N THR A 31 -3.34 -4.93 8.38
CA THR A 31 -2.89 -4.40 9.67
C THR A 31 -3.94 -4.65 10.76
N PHE A 32 -5.23 -4.46 10.42
CA PHE A 32 -6.32 -4.74 11.33
C PHE A 32 -6.37 -6.22 11.72
N ARG A 33 -6.30 -7.12 10.74
CA ARG A 33 -6.29 -8.57 10.93
C ARG A 33 -5.15 -9.01 11.86
N GLN A 34 -3.95 -8.49 11.64
CA GLN A 34 -2.78 -8.83 12.47
C GLN A 34 -2.92 -8.34 13.91
N MET A 35 -3.47 -7.15 14.14
CA MET A 35 -3.64 -6.62 15.50
C MET A 35 -4.78 -7.28 16.27
N TYR A 36 -5.85 -7.71 15.60
CA TYR A 36 -7.04 -8.26 16.25
C TYR A 36 -7.15 -9.79 16.20
N GLY A 37 -6.23 -10.47 15.49
CA GLY A 37 -5.86 -11.88 15.69
C GLY A 37 -6.96 -12.94 15.56
N LYS A 38 -8.19 -12.59 15.17
CA LYS A 38 -9.35 -13.50 15.17
C LYS A 38 -10.39 -13.24 14.07
N VAL A 39 -10.13 -12.32 13.16
CA VAL A 39 -10.97 -12.25 11.96
C VAL A 39 -10.49 -13.38 11.07
N GLU A 40 -11.35 -14.37 10.82
CA GLU A 40 -11.06 -15.43 9.85
C GLU A 40 -10.57 -14.77 8.55
N HIS A 41 -9.51 -15.31 7.94
CA HIS A 41 -8.89 -14.71 6.74
C HIS A 41 -9.92 -14.47 5.60
N ASP A 42 -11.06 -15.16 5.65
CA ASP A 42 -12.15 -15.10 4.69
C ASP A 42 -13.31 -14.17 5.07
N THR A 43 -13.27 -13.50 6.23
CA THR A 43 -14.27 -12.46 6.51
C THR A 43 -13.96 -11.23 5.65
N PRO A 44 -14.86 -10.84 4.74
CA PRO A 44 -14.72 -9.58 4.02
C PRO A 44 -14.84 -8.45 5.06
N LEU A 45 -13.76 -7.70 5.25
CA LEU A 45 -13.76 -6.48 6.04
C LEU A 45 -13.60 -5.30 5.11
N SER A 46 -14.43 -4.28 5.30
CA SER A 46 -14.29 -2.97 4.69
C SER A 46 -13.54 -2.00 5.61
N ALA A 47 -12.92 -0.96 5.04
CA ALA A 47 -12.31 0.12 5.82
C ALA A 47 -13.32 0.79 6.77
N ASP A 48 -14.58 0.90 6.36
CA ASP A 48 -15.66 1.47 7.18
C ASP A 48 -15.91 0.64 8.45
N GLU A 49 -15.93 -0.69 8.34
CA GLU A 49 -16.08 -1.59 9.49
C GLU A 49 -14.88 -1.51 10.44
N ILE A 50 -13.68 -1.34 9.89
CA ILE A 50 -12.47 -1.15 10.67
C ILE A 50 -12.48 0.21 11.39
N SER A 51 -13.00 1.26 10.75
CA SER A 51 -13.14 2.59 11.35
C SER A 51 -14.06 2.59 12.57
N LEU A 52 -15.15 1.81 12.54
CA LEU A 52 -16.01 1.62 13.71
C LEU A 52 -15.29 0.98 14.90
N HIS A 53 -14.26 0.16 14.64
CA HIS A 53 -13.49 -0.52 15.68
C HIS A 53 -12.35 0.32 16.26
N TRP A 54 -11.62 1.08 15.43
CA TRP A 54 -10.45 1.85 15.87
C TRP A 54 -10.75 3.32 16.11
N GLY A 55 -11.84 3.83 15.54
CA GLY A 55 -12.16 5.24 15.49
C GLY A 55 -11.48 5.95 14.32
N ASP A 56 -12.22 6.86 13.69
CA ASP A 56 -11.85 7.54 12.44
C ASP A 56 -10.49 8.25 12.49
N GLN A 57 -10.11 8.80 13.64
CA GLN A 57 -8.82 9.49 13.80
C GLN A 57 -7.63 8.54 13.66
N TYR A 58 -7.70 7.34 14.26
CA TYR A 58 -6.63 6.36 14.17
C TYR A 58 -6.51 5.76 12.77
N ILE A 59 -7.66 5.61 12.08
CA ILE A 59 -7.70 5.24 10.66
C ILE A 59 -7.04 6.30 9.79
N THR A 60 -7.41 7.57 9.98
CA THR A 60 -6.82 8.69 9.24
C THR A 60 -5.30 8.76 9.43
N ASP A 61 -4.83 8.60 10.67
CA ASP A 61 -3.39 8.60 10.98
C ASP A 61 -2.67 7.41 10.34
N LEU A 62 -3.29 6.22 10.34
CA LEU A 62 -2.73 5.03 9.71
C LEU A 62 -2.72 5.15 8.18
N GLU A 63 -3.79 5.61 7.55
CA GLU A 63 -3.84 5.85 6.10
C GLU A 63 -2.77 6.87 5.67
N GLY A 64 -2.55 7.91 6.48
CA GLY A 64 -1.47 8.87 6.29
C GLY A 64 -0.08 8.21 6.36
N PHE A 65 0.14 7.36 7.36
CA PHE A 65 1.37 6.56 7.47
C PHE A 65 1.55 5.62 6.27
N LEU A 66 0.52 4.85 5.91
CA LEU A 66 0.53 3.90 4.80
C LEU A 66 0.76 4.59 3.46
N SER A 67 0.16 5.77 3.24
CA SER A 67 0.45 6.63 2.09
C SER A 67 1.91 7.03 2.01
N HIS A 68 2.50 7.45 3.13
CA HIS A 68 3.91 7.83 3.18
C HIS A 68 4.82 6.62 2.93
N PHE A 69 4.51 5.50 3.56
CA PHE A 69 5.26 4.25 3.42
C PHE A 69 5.22 3.71 1.99
N TYR A 70 4.04 3.72 1.35
CA TYR A 70 3.89 3.35 -0.06
C TYR A 70 4.81 4.19 -0.94
N ARG A 71 4.78 5.52 -0.78
CA ARG A 71 5.67 6.42 -1.53
C ARG A 71 7.15 6.09 -1.30
N PHE A 72 7.54 5.82 -0.06
CA PHE A 72 8.90 5.43 0.29
C PHE A 72 9.32 4.11 -0.38
N LEU A 73 8.45 3.10 -0.38
CA LEU A 73 8.68 1.83 -1.06
C LEU A 73 8.88 2.02 -2.56
N MET A 74 8.01 2.79 -3.21
CA MET A 74 8.11 3.05 -4.65
C MET A 74 9.42 3.74 -5.03
N ILE A 75 9.88 4.69 -4.22
CA ILE A 75 11.19 5.32 -4.39
C ILE A 75 12.32 4.29 -4.25
N LYS A 76 12.26 3.42 -3.24
CA LYS A 76 13.27 2.35 -3.06
C LYS A 76 13.32 1.41 -4.25
N VAL A 77 12.17 0.95 -4.73
CA VAL A 77 12.08 0.10 -5.93
C VAL A 77 12.71 0.80 -7.13
N GLY A 78 12.37 2.08 -7.35
CA GLY A 78 12.98 2.89 -8.41
C GLY A 78 14.50 2.98 -8.31
N ASN A 79 15.05 3.22 -7.11
CA ASN A 79 16.49 3.27 -6.86
C ASN A 79 17.16 1.91 -7.07
N THR A 80 16.50 0.82 -6.68
CA THR A 80 16.98 -0.54 -6.94
C THR A 80 17.04 -0.82 -8.43
N ILE A 81 16.03 -0.41 -9.21
CA ILE A 81 16.05 -0.52 -10.67
C ILE A 81 17.23 0.26 -11.27
N ASP A 82 17.46 1.49 -10.80
CA ASP A 82 18.59 2.31 -11.25
C ASP A 82 19.96 1.67 -10.99
N SER A 83 20.08 0.84 -9.94
CA SER A 83 21.34 0.16 -9.61
C SER A 83 21.77 -0.94 -10.61
N PHE A 84 20.87 -1.35 -11.52
CA PHE A 84 21.17 -2.31 -12.59
C PHE A 84 21.64 -1.65 -13.90
N LYS A 85 21.72 -0.32 -13.95
CA LYS A 85 22.26 0.46 -15.07
C LYS A 85 23.78 0.59 -14.98
#